data_AF-A0A2T2XCI9-F1
#
_entry.id   AF-A0A2T2XCI9-F1
#
_cell.length_a   1.000
_cell.length_b   1.000
_cell.length_c   1.000
_cell.angle_alpha   90.00
_cell.angle_beta   90.00
_cell.angle_gamma   90.00
#
_symmetry.space_group_name_H-M   'P 1'
#
loop_
_entity.id
_entity.type
_entity.pdbx_description
1 polymer ?
#
loop_
_entity_poly.entity_id
_entity_poly.type
_entity_poly.pdbx_seq_one_letter_code
_entity_poly.pdbx_strand_id
1 'polypeptide(L)'
;MQMPYNGVLRTPDWSVKSWWSSLQQAWLVQVEHYVPAQNGWIRAWLVDAQGTLQRYATLAESTAVIEAFMDHPDWGLCRSFDGV
;
A
#
# COMPACT_ATOMS: atom_id res chain seq x y z
N MET A 1 -15.74 -0.14 7.16
CA MET A 1 -14.73 0.75 7.79
C MET A 1 -14.73 2.03 6.96
N GLN A 2 -15.03 3.20 7.52
CA GLN A 2 -15.14 4.44 6.73
C GLN A 2 -13.73 5.02 6.53
N MET A 3 -13.29 5.17 5.28
CA MET A 3 -11.99 5.74 4.98
C MET A 3 -11.93 7.23 5.35
N PRO A 4 -10.87 7.70 6.02
CA PRO A 4 -10.59 9.12 6.08
C PRO A 4 -10.30 9.64 4.66
N TYR A 5 -10.68 10.89 4.39
CA TYR A 5 -10.58 11.58 3.08
C TYR A 5 -9.16 11.64 2.47
N ASN A 6 -8.14 11.10 3.13
CA ASN A 6 -6.73 11.16 2.74
C ASN A 6 -6.21 9.87 2.07
N GLY A 7 -7.06 8.87 1.81
CA GLY A 7 -6.63 7.62 1.16
C GLY A 7 -5.69 6.79 2.01
N VAL A 8 -5.90 6.79 3.34
CA VAL A 8 -5.12 6.00 4.31
C VAL A 8 -6.06 5.10 5.11
N LEU A 9 -5.77 3.80 5.18
CA LEU A 9 -6.38 2.87 6.14
C LEU A 9 -5.34 2.36 7.12
N ARG A 10 -5.74 2.19 8.38
CA ARG A 10 -4.85 1.78 9.45
C ARG A 10 -5.53 0.82 10.42
N THR A 11 -4.79 -0.20 10.82
CA THR A 11 -5.06 -1.13 11.93
C THR A 11 -3.83 -1.16 12.85
N PRO A 12 -3.85 -1.89 13.97
CA PRO A 12 -2.67 -2.01 14.83
C PRO A 12 -1.43 -2.54 14.10
N ASP A 13 -1.63 -3.47 13.16
CA ASP A 13 -0.53 -4.14 12.47
C ASP A 13 -0.27 -3.57 11.06
N TRP A 14 -1.20 -2.80 10.48
CA TRP A 14 -1.11 -2.35 9.09
C TRP A 14 -1.38 -0.85 8.94
N SER A 15 -0.65 -0.21 8.04
CA SER A 15 -0.85 1.18 7.61
C SER A 15 -0.69 1.21 6.09
N VAL A 16 -1.77 1.50 5.39
CA VAL A 16 -1.82 1.41 3.92
C VAL A 16 -2.32 2.72 3.36
N LYS A 17 -1.63 3.27 2.37
CA LYS A 17 -1.97 4.58 1.81
C LYS A 17 -1.73 4.72 0.32
N SER A 18 -2.55 5.56 -0.30
CA SER A 18 -2.34 6.04 -1.65
C SER A 18 -1.17 7.01 -1.66
N TRP A 19 -0.28 6.85 -2.64
CA TRP A 19 0.92 7.66 -2.79
C TRP A 19 1.12 8.06 -4.25
N TRP A 20 1.17 9.36 -4.52
CA TRP A 20 1.51 9.85 -5.86
C TRP A 20 3.03 9.78 -6.08
N SER A 21 3.48 9.03 -7.09
CA SER A 21 4.89 9.02 -7.51
C SER A 21 5.07 9.87 -8.75
N SER A 22 5.80 10.98 -8.62
CA SER A 22 6.16 11.84 -9.74
C SER A 22 7.10 11.17 -10.74
N LEU A 23 7.90 10.19 -10.31
CA LEU A 23 8.77 9.42 -11.21
C LEU A 23 7.94 8.52 -12.13
N GLN A 24 6.92 7.86 -11.57
CA GLN A 24 6.05 6.95 -12.30
C GLN A 24 4.86 7.65 -12.97
N GLN A 25 4.60 8.92 -12.63
CA GLN A 25 3.40 9.68 -13.04
C GLN A 25 2.11 8.89 -12.76
N ALA A 26 2.05 8.23 -11.59
CA ALA A 26 0.94 7.36 -11.21
C ALA A 26 0.72 7.34 -9.70
N TRP A 27 -0.50 6.97 -9.31
CA TRP A 27 -0.81 6.60 -7.94
C TRP A 27 -0.33 5.17 -7.66
N LEU A 28 0.27 4.99 -6.50
CA LEU A 28 0.77 3.71 -5.99
C LEU A 28 0.11 3.45 -4.64
N VAL A 29 0.23 2.21 -4.15
CA VAL A 29 -0.21 1.84 -2.80
C VAL A 29 1.02 1.49 -1.97
N GLN A 30 1.32 2.34 -0.99
CA GLN A 30 2.36 2.08 0.01
C GLN A 30 1.74 1.27 1.15
N VAL A 31 2.42 0.21 1.55
CA VAL A 31 2.04 -0.67 2.65
C VAL A 31 3.10 -0.61 3.73
N GLU A 32 2.70 -0.41 4.97
CA GLU A 32 3.54 -0.53 6.15
C GLU A 32 2.94 -1.62 7.05
N HIS A 33 3.74 -2.62 7.39
CA HIS A 33 3.34 -3.71 8.29
C HIS A 33 4.23 -3.70 9.53
N TYR A 34 3.62 -3.76 10.70
CA TYR A 34 4.33 -3.86 11.96
C TYR A 34 4.85 -5.28 12.14
N VAL A 35 6.17 -5.43 12.31
CA VAL A 35 6.82 -6.72 12.54
C VAL A 35 7.50 -6.66 13.91
N PRO A 36 6.87 -7.21 14.97
CA PRO A 36 7.39 -7.14 16.33
C PRO A 36 8.81 -7.71 16.47
N ALA A 37 9.11 -8.80 15.74
CA ALA A 37 10.43 -9.42 15.73
C ALA A 37 11.55 -8.50 15.21
N GLN A 38 11.21 -7.48 14.44
CA GLN A 38 12.13 -6.45 13.93
C GLN A 38 11.97 -5.11 14.67
N ASN A 39 11.17 -5.10 15.75
CA ASN A 39 10.85 -3.93 16.58
C ASN A 39 10.46 -2.69 15.76
N GLY A 40 9.69 -2.86 14.69
CA GLY A 40 9.43 -1.76 13.79
C GLY A 40 8.40 -2.03 12.70
N TRP A 41 8.13 -0.96 11.96
CA TRP A 41 7.28 -0.97 10.77
C TRP A 41 8.16 -1.18 9.55
N ILE A 42 7.82 -2.17 8.73
CA ILE A 42 8.48 -2.41 7.45
C ILE A 42 7.62 -1.76 6.37
N ARG A 43 8.24 -0.91 5.56
CA ARG A 43 7.62 -0.26 4.41
C ARG A 43 7.86 -1.08 3.14
N ALA A 44 6.80 -1.26 2.36
CA ALA A 44 6.80 -1.89 1.06
C ALA A 44 5.75 -1.24 0.15
N TRP A 45 5.62 -1.76 -1.07
CA TRP A 45 4.64 -1.36 -2.07
C TRP A 45 3.81 -2.56 -2.50
N LEU A 46 2.55 -2.31 -2.84
CA LEU A 46 1.67 -3.36 -3.34
C LEU A 46 2.08 -3.76 -4.77
N VAL A 47 2.20 -5.07 -4.98
CA VAL A 47 2.53 -5.67 -6.28
C VAL A 47 1.40 -6.55 -6.80
N ASP A 48 1.36 -6.79 -8.11
CA ASP A 48 0.46 -7.76 -8.71
C ASP A 48 0.92 -9.21 -8.46
N ALA A 49 0.18 -10.18 -9.01
CA ALA A 49 0.49 -11.60 -8.87
C ALA A 49 1.84 -12.00 -9.50
N GLN A 50 2.39 -11.18 -10.39
CA GLN A 50 3.70 -11.38 -11.01
C GLN A 50 4.82 -10.68 -10.23
N GLY A 51 4.50 -9.94 -9.17
CA GLY A 51 5.45 -9.18 -8.38
C GLY A 51 5.79 -7.80 -8.98
N THR A 52 5.01 -7.32 -9.94
CA THR A 52 5.19 -6.00 -10.55
C THR A 52 4.51 -4.93 -9.73
N LEU A 53 5.15 -3.77 -9.59
CA LEU A 53 4.57 -2.61 -8.90
C LEU A 53 3.24 -2.19 -9.54
N GLN A 54 2.16 -2.18 -8.75
CA GLN A 54 0.85 -1.75 -9.23
C GLN A 54 0.78 -0.22 -9.36
N ARG A 55 0.13 0.26 -10.42
CA ARG A 55 0.02 1.68 -10.79
C ARG A 55 -1.42 2.00 -11.14
N TYR A 56 -1.92 3.12 -10.65
CA TYR A 56 -3.29 3.58 -10.84
C TYR A 56 -3.32 4.98 -11.41
N ALA A 57 -4.31 5.25 -12.25
CA ALA A 57 -4.46 6.55 -12.90
C ALA A 57 -5.04 7.58 -11.93
N THR A 58 -5.87 7.15 -10.98
CA THR A 58 -6.57 8.05 -10.07
C THR A 58 -6.40 7.66 -8.60
N LEU A 59 -6.57 8.66 -7.72
CA LEU A 59 -6.63 8.43 -6.28
C LEU A 59 -7.79 7.49 -5.91
N ALA A 60 -8.93 7.57 -6.61
CA ALA A 60 -10.09 6.72 -6.33
C ALA A 60 -9.81 5.24 -6.60
N GLU A 61 -9.11 4.93 -7.70
CA GLU A 61 -8.71 3.57 -8.04
C GLU A 61 -7.74 2.99 -7.00
N SER A 62 -6.69 3.73 -6.64
CA SER A 62 -5.74 3.26 -5.62
C SER A 62 -6.43 3.08 -4.26
N THR A 63 -7.35 3.96 -3.92
CA THR A 63 -8.16 3.88 -2.70
C THR A 63 -9.04 2.63 -2.68
N ALA A 64 -9.74 2.31 -3.77
CA ALA A 64 -10.52 1.06 -3.86
C ALA A 64 -9.66 -0.19 -3.68
N VAL A 65 -8.42 -0.18 -4.18
CA VAL A 65 -7.49 -1.30 -3.95
C VAL A 65 -7.02 -1.39 -2.50
N ILE A 66 -6.84 -0.25 -1.82
CA ILE A 66 -6.53 -0.25 -0.39
C ILE A 66 -7.65 -0.89 0.42
N GLU A 67 -8.92 -0.58 0.11
CA GLU A 67 -10.07 -1.20 0.77
C GLU A 67 -10.06 -2.72 0.55
N ALA A 68 -9.93 -3.17 -0.70
CA ALA A 68 -9.89 -4.59 -1.03
C ALA A 68 -8.71 -5.33 -0.38
N PHE A 69 -7.53 -4.71 -0.31
CA PHE A 69 -6.37 -5.28 0.39
C PHE A 69 -6.62 -5.40 1.89
N MET A 70 -7.22 -4.39 2.50
CA MET A 70 -7.44 -4.34 3.95
C MET A 70 -8.53 -5.31 4.44
N ASP A 71 -9.38 -5.84 3.56
CA ASP A 71 -10.29 -6.94 3.89
C ASP A 71 -9.53 -8.25 4.20
N HIS A 72 -8.44 -8.51 3.48
CA HIS A 72 -7.58 -9.69 3.65
C HIS A 72 -6.10 -9.34 3.40
N PRO A 73 -5.41 -8.63 4.32
CA PRO A 73 -4.06 -8.14 4.08
C PRO A 73 -3.05 -9.28 4.03
N ASP A 74 -2.24 -9.30 2.96
CA ASP A 74 -1.21 -10.32 2.71
C ASP A 74 0.14 -9.68 2.39
N TRP A 75 1.13 -9.91 3.25
CA TRP A 75 2.51 -9.42 3.03
C TRP A 75 3.17 -10.07 1.81
N GLY A 76 2.69 -11.22 1.34
CA GLY A 76 3.12 -11.87 0.10
C GLY A 76 2.94 -10.99 -1.13
N LEU A 77 2.00 -10.05 -1.10
CA LEU A 77 1.72 -9.05 -2.14
C LEU A 77 2.50 -7.73 -1.94
N CYS A 78 3.50 -7.71 -1.06
CA CYS A 78 4.27 -6.51 -0.74
C CYS A 78 5.75 -6.69 -1.12
N ARG A 79 6.33 -5.70 -1.82
CA ARG A 79 7.76 -5.68 -2.18
C ARG A 79 8.38 -4.32 -1.93
N SER A 80 9.65 -4.33 -1.51
CA SER A 80 10.46 -3.11 -1.42
C SER A 80 11.04 -2.77 -2.78
N PHE A 81 11.05 -1.48 -3.11
CA PHE A 81 11.65 -0.94 -4.31
C PHE A 81 12.47 0.29 -3.93
N ASP A 82 13.67 0.41 -4.49
CA ASP A 82 14.51 1.58 -4.29
C ASP A 82 14.02 2.74 -5.17
N GLY A 83 13.84 3.93 -4.58
CA GLY A 83 13.60 5.17 -5.33
C GLY A 83 12.20 5.38 -5.91
N VAL A 84 11.18 4.70 -5.39
CA VAL A 84 9.77 4.86 -5.78
C VAL A 84 9.12 6.11 -5.20
#